data_AF-A0A6A4YTE1-F1
#
_entry.id   AF-A0A6A4YTE1-F1
#
_cell.length_a   1.000
_cell.length_b   1.000
_cell.length_c   1.000
_cell.angle_alpha   90.00
_cell.angle_beta   90.00
_cell.angle_gamma   90.00
#
_symmetry.space_group_name_H-M   'P 1'
#
loop_
_entity.id
_entity.type
_entity.pdbx_description
1 polymer ?
#
loop_
_entity_poly.entity_id
_entity_poly.type
_entity_poly.pdbx_seq_one_letter_code
_entity_poly.pdbx_strand_id
1 'polypeptide(L)'
;MHLYCLVSAALAIVRMVQPAAAVDMPADPAKHFATSDGHVTLAPPTNLHPSVIASGIPIPTNAWWGNLIATGQKASPAVWTHPYAVTMRRHGVQVSYPAATRKFGTASGNRHDAKRSYEHTIRNDMTLAAVEWGKSSKSHVFHVTKWDELSVTVQHSSSTGVGGLTSSTSTMESTFTSGMAFTSTQYTNLTPHIVTEHEILTVNTKALGNGQTITDTKFVLNMTSGDTWVLYTSEALTFTVGTGSSLQSTTVFTGSLHVALAKSPADIAVYDTHVGCTVQGGTTTQGTNDYSFKWTTQGTCTAGLLHFGLAHHAETVDTKTAAVVSGMSHLESTTRGAMVPLVALPSSSSFIQWKLLEPTLVPAGMFPRQRPSADRVVKTNLLKHLTTDINTPWPSLPLDGSYYFNGKTAQKYASLCLMASDPAIVGPNNTSLLETCRTKLETLLQPFLHNKWRHKLVYDTVYKGIVSSEGFDKKDMNADFGNTMYNDHHYHFGYWIAATAITNVVHPTMPGLASLNARASFLIRDVANDNALDAAFPRFR
;
A
#
# COMPACT_ATOMS: atom_id res chain seq x y z
N MET A 1 -1.74 13.78 -55.26
CA MET A 1 -1.26 12.39 -55.46
C MET A 1 0.13 12.30 -54.85
N HIS A 2 0.37 11.34 -53.95
CA HIS A 2 1.60 11.12 -53.15
C HIS A 2 1.79 11.98 -51.89
N LEU A 3 0.90 11.82 -50.92
CA LEU A 3 1.20 12.01 -49.48
C LEU A 3 0.47 10.93 -48.66
N TYR A 4 0.65 9.67 -49.04
CA TYR A 4 0.16 8.48 -48.33
C TYR A 4 1.18 7.35 -48.57
N CYS A 5 2.30 7.35 -47.85
CA CYS A 5 3.18 6.15 -47.81
C CYS A 5 4.17 6.07 -46.63
N LEU A 6 4.17 7.00 -45.66
CA LEU A 6 5.18 6.97 -44.57
C LEU A 6 4.62 6.76 -43.15
N VAL A 7 3.33 6.46 -43.00
CA VAL A 7 2.71 6.15 -41.69
C VAL A 7 2.45 4.65 -41.49
N SER A 8 2.63 3.81 -42.53
CA SER A 8 2.27 2.38 -42.45
C SER A 8 3.38 1.43 -42.01
N ALA A 9 4.64 1.87 -41.86
CA ALA A 9 5.74 0.98 -41.48
C ALA A 9 6.02 0.93 -39.96
N ALA A 10 5.64 1.98 -39.21
CA ALA A 10 5.82 2.02 -37.75
C ALA A 10 4.63 1.39 -36.98
N LEU A 11 3.45 1.31 -37.60
CA LEU A 11 2.28 0.61 -37.02
C LEU A 11 2.30 -0.91 -37.24
N ALA A 12 3.17 -1.43 -38.11
CA ALA A 12 3.20 -2.85 -38.47
C ALA A 12 3.93 -3.73 -37.45
N ILE A 13 4.84 -3.17 -36.63
CA ILE A 13 5.60 -3.94 -35.62
C ILE A 13 4.84 -4.04 -34.28
N VAL A 14 3.83 -3.20 -34.05
CA VAL A 14 2.99 -3.24 -32.84
C VAL A 14 1.78 -4.18 -33.00
N ARG A 15 1.50 -4.69 -34.21
CA ARG A 15 0.34 -5.55 -34.50
C ARG A 15 0.63 -7.05 -34.71
N MET A 16 1.87 -7.53 -34.48
CA MET A 16 2.20 -8.96 -34.56
C MET A 16 2.23 -9.71 -33.23
N VAL A 17 1.72 -9.10 -32.16
CA VAL A 17 1.20 -9.87 -31.03
C VAL A 17 -0.30 -9.88 -31.27
N GLN A 18 -0.86 -11.04 -31.65
CA GLN A 18 -2.30 -11.27 -31.43
C GLN A 18 -2.60 -10.72 -30.03
N PRO A 19 -3.67 -9.93 -29.81
CA PRO A 19 -4.04 -9.59 -28.45
C PRO A 19 -4.05 -10.91 -27.70
N ALA A 20 -3.14 -11.06 -26.72
CA ALA A 20 -3.16 -12.20 -25.84
C ALA A 20 -4.63 -12.31 -25.43
N ALA A 21 -5.25 -13.44 -25.76
CA ALA A 21 -6.68 -13.66 -25.59
C ALA A 21 -7.08 -12.97 -24.29
N ALA A 22 -8.04 -12.04 -24.37
CA ALA A 22 -8.55 -11.32 -23.21
C ALA A 22 -8.63 -12.35 -22.07
N VAL A 23 -7.76 -12.22 -21.07
CA VAL A 23 -7.65 -13.23 -20.03
C VAL A 23 -9.02 -13.27 -19.40
N ASP A 24 -9.73 -14.35 -19.70
CA ASP A 24 -11.10 -14.58 -19.29
C ASP A 24 -11.11 -14.50 -17.76
N MET A 25 -11.66 -13.41 -17.23
CA MET A 25 -11.72 -13.16 -15.81
C MET A 25 -13.03 -13.72 -15.26
N PRO A 26 -13.01 -14.51 -14.17
CA PRO A 26 -11.86 -15.09 -13.48
C PRO A 26 -11.91 -16.61 -13.53
N ALA A 27 -10.99 -17.23 -14.27
CA ALA A 27 -10.68 -18.64 -14.04
C ALA A 27 -10.39 -18.85 -12.54
N ASP A 28 -11.05 -19.86 -11.96
CA ASP A 28 -10.95 -20.21 -10.55
C ASP A 28 -9.54 -20.75 -10.23
N PRO A 29 -8.75 -20.10 -9.34
CA PRO A 29 -7.40 -20.56 -9.02
C PRO A 29 -7.38 -21.97 -8.43
N ALA A 30 -8.45 -22.42 -7.76
CA ALA A 30 -8.55 -23.76 -7.21
C ALA A 30 -8.57 -24.86 -8.29
N LYS A 31 -8.84 -24.52 -9.55
CA LYS A 31 -8.73 -25.45 -10.70
C LYS A 31 -7.30 -25.60 -11.22
N HIS A 32 -6.40 -24.69 -10.85
CA HIS A 32 -5.03 -24.62 -11.38
C HIS A 32 -3.94 -24.83 -10.31
N PHE A 33 -4.30 -24.63 -9.04
CA PHE A 33 -3.43 -24.81 -7.88
C PHE A 33 -4.17 -25.62 -6.82
N ALA A 34 -3.42 -26.45 -6.09
CA ALA A 34 -3.96 -27.03 -4.85
C ALA A 34 -4.27 -25.90 -3.86
N THR A 35 -5.33 -26.04 -3.09
CA THR A 35 -5.70 -25.07 -2.07
C THR A 35 -4.99 -25.35 -0.74
N SER A 36 -4.79 -24.32 0.06
CA SER A 36 -4.28 -24.43 1.42
C SER A 36 -4.92 -23.39 2.32
N ASP A 37 -5.23 -23.78 3.56
CA ASP A 37 -5.62 -22.90 4.66
C ASP A 37 -4.50 -22.78 5.70
N GLY A 38 -3.25 -23.13 5.34
CA GLY A 38 -2.13 -23.22 6.28
C GLY A 38 -1.88 -21.95 7.10
N HIS A 39 -2.23 -20.78 6.55
CA HIS A 39 -2.19 -19.50 7.25
C HIS A 39 -3.06 -19.44 8.51
N VAL A 40 -4.16 -20.19 8.60
CA VAL A 40 -4.96 -20.27 9.84
C VAL A 40 -4.09 -20.69 11.03
N THR A 41 -3.05 -21.48 10.79
CA THR A 41 -2.13 -21.94 11.84
C THR A 41 -0.81 -21.18 11.87
N LEU A 42 -0.23 -20.86 10.70
CA LEU A 42 1.11 -20.28 10.63
C LEU A 42 1.12 -18.77 10.90
N ALA A 43 0.16 -18.03 10.35
CA ALA A 43 0.04 -16.58 10.51
C ALA A 43 -1.42 -16.12 10.29
N PRO A 44 -2.33 -16.44 11.22
CA PRO A 44 -3.74 -16.09 11.07
C PRO A 44 -3.92 -14.57 11.12
N PRO A 45 -4.84 -14.00 10.33
CA PRO A 45 -5.17 -12.59 10.46
C PRO A 45 -5.78 -12.34 11.85
N THR A 46 -5.27 -11.32 12.51
CA THR A 46 -5.70 -10.87 13.84
C THR A 46 -6.52 -9.59 13.73
N ASN A 47 -7.30 -9.28 14.76
CA ASN A 47 -8.08 -8.04 14.87
C ASN A 47 -9.01 -7.72 13.67
N LEU A 48 -9.35 -8.69 12.82
CA LEU A 48 -10.43 -8.53 11.85
C LEU A 48 -11.77 -8.70 12.55
N HIS A 49 -12.75 -7.88 12.20
CA HIS A 49 -14.10 -8.06 12.71
C HIS A 49 -14.66 -9.42 12.23
N PRO A 50 -15.38 -10.20 13.06
CA PRO A 50 -15.89 -11.51 12.66
C PRO A 50 -16.76 -11.48 11.38
N SER A 51 -17.51 -10.41 11.13
CA SER A 51 -18.29 -10.28 9.89
C SER A 51 -17.43 -10.14 8.65
N VAL A 52 -16.24 -9.53 8.76
CA VAL A 52 -15.27 -9.42 7.66
C VAL A 52 -14.71 -10.79 7.33
N ILE A 53 -14.31 -11.56 8.35
CA ILE A 53 -13.83 -12.94 8.18
C ILE A 53 -14.94 -13.78 7.51
N ALA A 54 -16.17 -13.68 8.00
CA ALA A 54 -17.32 -14.43 7.47
C ALA A 54 -17.70 -14.05 6.04
N SER A 55 -17.45 -12.81 5.62
CA SER A 55 -17.70 -12.37 4.24
C SER A 55 -16.78 -13.05 3.22
N GLY A 56 -15.64 -13.58 3.68
CA GLY A 56 -14.65 -14.22 2.83
C GLY A 56 -14.09 -13.27 1.77
N ILE A 57 -14.05 -11.96 2.00
CA ILE A 57 -13.39 -11.03 1.07
C ILE A 57 -11.87 -11.26 1.06
N PRO A 58 -11.17 -11.07 -0.07
CA PRO A 58 -9.71 -11.12 -0.10
C PRO A 58 -9.09 -10.13 0.91
N ILE A 59 -8.22 -10.63 1.77
CA ILE A 59 -7.53 -9.82 2.79
C ILE A 59 -6.22 -9.31 2.16
N PRO A 60 -6.02 -7.98 2.05
CA PRO A 60 -4.80 -7.44 1.50
C PRO A 60 -3.62 -7.74 2.43
N THR A 61 -2.51 -8.15 1.83
CA THR A 61 -1.19 -8.18 2.46
C THR A 61 -0.40 -6.98 1.94
N ASN A 62 0.80 -6.70 2.49
CA ASN A 62 1.70 -5.62 2.03
C ASN A 62 1.12 -4.18 2.06
N ALA A 63 -0.13 -4.00 2.49
CA ALA A 63 -0.74 -2.70 2.73
C ALA A 63 -0.02 -1.95 3.88
N TRP A 64 0.03 -0.63 3.79
CA TRP A 64 0.69 0.24 4.78
C TRP A 64 0.14 0.08 6.21
N TRP A 65 -1.08 -0.45 6.33
CA TRP A 65 -1.77 -0.72 7.59
C TRP A 65 -1.74 -2.19 8.04
N GLY A 66 -1.02 -3.07 7.35
CA GLY A 66 -1.00 -4.51 7.62
C GLY A 66 -0.65 -4.89 9.07
N ASN A 67 0.07 -4.02 9.79
CA ASN A 67 0.34 -4.19 11.23
C ASN A 67 -0.94 -4.34 12.07
N LEU A 68 -2.05 -3.71 11.67
CA LEU A 68 -3.34 -3.80 12.38
C LEU A 68 -3.89 -5.22 12.39
N ILE A 69 -3.58 -6.02 11.35
CA ILE A 69 -4.06 -7.39 11.21
C ILE A 69 -2.98 -8.45 11.43
N ALA A 70 -1.71 -8.08 11.47
CA ALA A 70 -0.60 -9.01 11.75
C ALA A 70 -0.19 -9.03 13.23
N THR A 71 -0.52 -7.99 14.00
CA THR A 71 -0.08 -7.85 15.39
C THR A 71 -1.09 -8.46 16.36
N GLY A 72 -0.65 -9.44 17.15
CA GLY A 72 -1.51 -10.08 18.16
C GLY A 72 -2.04 -9.10 19.22
N GLN A 73 -3.20 -9.44 19.81
CA GLN A 73 -3.98 -8.60 20.74
C GLN A 73 -3.23 -8.11 22.00
N LYS A 74 -2.07 -8.68 22.33
CA LYS A 74 -1.25 -8.27 23.48
C LYS A 74 -0.33 -7.09 23.19
N ALA A 75 -0.12 -6.74 21.92
CA ALA A 75 0.69 -5.60 21.49
C ALA A 75 -0.19 -4.45 21.01
N SER A 76 0.38 -3.25 20.93
CA SER A 76 -0.26 -2.06 20.36
C SER A 76 0.27 -1.83 18.95
N PRO A 77 -0.43 -2.29 17.90
CA PRO A 77 0.04 -2.05 16.54
C PRO A 77 0.05 -0.57 16.22
N ALA A 78 1.07 -0.16 15.48
CA ALA A 78 1.20 1.17 14.94
C ALA A 78 1.21 1.14 13.42
N VAL A 79 0.64 2.18 12.81
CA VAL A 79 0.61 2.41 11.36
C VAL A 79 1.07 3.83 11.04
N TRP A 80 1.71 3.99 9.89
CA TRP A 80 2.28 5.25 9.44
C TRP A 80 1.35 5.88 8.39
N THR A 81 0.43 6.73 8.83
CA THR A 81 -0.46 7.45 7.91
C THR A 81 0.31 8.55 7.17
N HIS A 82 1.31 9.15 7.81
CA HIS A 82 2.02 10.33 7.32
C HIS A 82 1.07 11.55 7.16
N PRO A 83 1.36 12.73 7.76
CA PRO A 83 2.52 13.04 8.58
C PRO A 83 2.49 12.35 9.96
N TYR A 84 1.34 11.82 10.36
CA TYR A 84 1.16 11.19 11.66
C TYR A 84 1.57 9.71 11.68
N ALA A 85 1.78 9.20 12.89
CA ALA A 85 1.68 7.78 13.20
C ALA A 85 0.49 7.56 14.13
N VAL A 86 -0.22 6.46 13.92
CA VAL A 86 -1.35 6.07 14.76
C VAL A 86 -1.01 4.76 15.45
N THR A 87 -1.20 4.70 16.77
CA THR A 87 -1.04 3.49 17.57
C THR A 87 -2.37 3.10 18.22
N MET A 88 -2.77 1.85 18.01
CA MET A 88 -3.98 1.32 18.63
C MET A 88 -3.70 1.00 20.10
N ARG A 89 -4.28 1.83 20.98
CA ARG A 89 -4.25 1.63 22.43
C ARG A 89 -5.52 0.92 22.88
N ARG A 90 -5.46 0.30 24.05
CA ARG A 90 -6.59 -0.41 24.66
C ARG A 90 -7.80 0.51 24.87
N HIS A 91 -7.54 1.76 25.26
CA HIS A 91 -8.57 2.74 25.60
C HIS A 91 -8.83 3.75 24.48
N GLY A 92 -8.22 3.61 23.29
CA GLY A 92 -8.43 4.57 22.22
C GLY A 92 -7.36 4.58 21.13
N VAL A 93 -7.34 5.69 20.39
CA VAL A 93 -6.46 5.93 19.25
C VAL A 93 -5.40 6.95 19.64
N GLN A 94 -4.15 6.50 19.73
CA GLN A 94 -3.00 7.39 19.97
C GLN A 94 -2.47 7.91 18.64
N VAL A 95 -2.21 9.21 18.59
CA VAL A 95 -1.65 9.96 17.47
C VAL A 95 -0.31 10.52 17.89
N SER A 96 0.67 10.44 16.99
CA SER A 96 1.98 11.05 17.15
C SER A 96 2.39 11.77 15.88
N TYR A 97 3.23 12.79 16.02
CA TYR A 97 3.99 13.39 14.93
C TYR A 97 5.47 12.97 15.03
N PRO A 98 5.86 11.84 14.40
CA PRO A 98 7.14 11.20 14.68
C PRO A 98 8.35 11.99 14.20
N ALA A 99 8.17 12.92 13.24
CA ALA A 99 9.26 13.74 12.75
C ALA A 99 9.84 14.68 13.82
N ALA A 100 9.06 15.06 14.84
CA ALA A 100 9.56 15.84 15.98
C ALA A 100 10.63 15.09 16.80
N THR A 101 10.66 13.75 16.72
CA THR A 101 11.63 12.92 17.45
C THR A 101 12.67 12.26 16.55
N ARG A 102 12.80 12.71 15.29
CA ARG A 102 13.74 12.15 14.32
C ARG A 102 15.18 12.21 14.84
N LYS A 103 15.83 11.06 14.93
CA LYS A 103 17.25 10.94 15.27
C LYS A 103 18.02 10.33 14.11
N PHE A 104 19.15 10.94 13.77
CA PHE A 104 20.04 10.43 12.74
C PHE A 104 21.10 9.50 13.36
N GLY A 105 21.34 8.38 12.68
CA GLY A 105 22.39 7.44 13.04
C GLY A 105 23.79 7.94 12.70
N THR A 106 24.73 7.01 12.67
CA THR A 106 26.14 7.31 12.35
C THR A 106 26.33 7.64 10.85
N ALA A 107 27.51 8.19 10.53
CA ALA A 107 27.90 8.43 9.15
C ALA A 107 27.92 7.11 8.35
N SER A 108 27.42 7.17 7.12
CA SER A 108 27.40 6.05 6.17
C SER A 108 28.77 5.74 5.56
N GLY A 109 29.74 6.65 5.67
CA GLY A 109 31.00 6.61 4.93
C GLY A 109 30.89 7.15 3.49
N ASN A 110 29.69 7.53 3.03
CA ASN A 110 29.49 8.22 1.76
C ASN A 110 29.84 9.72 1.87
N ARG A 111 29.98 10.38 0.72
CA ARG A 111 30.28 11.83 0.64
C ARG A 111 29.23 12.67 1.39
N HIS A 112 29.65 13.85 1.84
CA HIS A 112 28.79 14.87 2.46
C HIS A 112 28.13 14.46 3.80
N ASP A 113 28.84 13.70 4.64
CA ASP A 113 28.37 13.28 5.98
C ASP A 113 27.00 12.58 5.98
N ALA A 114 26.65 11.94 4.86
CA ALA A 114 25.40 11.23 4.69
C ALA A 114 25.22 10.21 5.81
N LYS A 115 24.04 10.20 6.43
CA LYS A 115 23.72 9.33 7.57
C LYS A 115 23.25 7.96 7.07
N ARG A 116 23.64 6.89 7.75
CA ARG A 116 23.28 5.51 7.36
C ARG A 116 21.79 5.21 7.58
N SER A 117 21.20 5.84 8.58
CA SER A 117 19.81 5.67 8.97
C SER A 117 19.30 6.90 9.71
N TYR A 118 17.99 6.99 9.85
CA TYR A 118 17.33 7.78 10.87
C TYR A 118 16.15 6.98 11.43
N GLU A 119 15.79 7.26 12.66
CA GLU A 119 14.70 6.61 13.38
C GLU A 119 13.77 7.64 14.00
N HIS A 120 12.54 7.20 14.29
CA HIS A 120 11.51 8.00 14.91
C HIS A 120 10.94 7.26 16.12
N THR A 121 10.73 7.97 17.22
CA THR A 121 9.99 7.42 18.36
C THR A 121 8.53 7.84 18.26
N ILE A 122 7.62 6.87 18.30
CA ILE A 122 6.19 7.15 18.44
C ILE A 122 5.92 7.52 19.89
N ARG A 123 5.44 8.74 20.11
CA ARG A 123 5.15 9.31 21.43
C ARG A 123 3.66 9.49 21.62
N ASN A 124 3.20 9.67 22.87
CA ASN A 124 1.78 9.97 23.11
C ASN A 124 1.54 11.48 22.99
N ASP A 125 1.63 12.02 21.78
CA ASP A 125 1.37 13.44 21.58
C ASP A 125 -0.11 13.76 21.87
N MET A 126 -1.03 12.91 21.37
CA MET A 126 -2.45 12.95 21.67
C MET A 126 -3.06 11.55 21.63
N THR A 127 -3.84 11.16 22.64
CA THR A 127 -4.72 9.98 22.57
C THR A 127 -6.17 10.42 22.68
N LEU A 128 -6.95 10.09 21.66
CA LEU A 128 -8.42 10.11 21.72
C LEU A 128 -8.86 8.82 22.41
N ALA A 129 -9.38 8.91 23.63
CA ALA A 129 -9.82 7.78 24.44
C ALA A 129 -11.26 7.93 24.95
N ALA A 130 -11.76 6.90 25.62
CA ALA A 130 -13.02 6.92 26.35
C ALA A 130 -12.81 6.57 27.83
N VAL A 131 -13.47 7.30 28.73
CA VAL A 131 -13.36 7.09 30.20
C VAL A 131 -13.79 5.68 30.59
N GLU A 132 -14.82 5.17 29.94
CA GLU A 132 -15.40 3.84 30.16
C GLU A 132 -14.37 2.74 29.96
N TRP A 133 -13.37 2.96 29.09
CA TRP A 133 -12.35 1.98 28.75
C TRP A 133 -11.06 2.15 29.56
N GLY A 134 -10.88 3.28 30.25
CA GLY A 134 -9.76 3.48 31.18
C GLY A 134 -9.90 2.70 32.49
N LYS A 135 -11.11 2.22 32.83
CA LYS A 135 -11.43 1.57 34.12
C LYS A 135 -11.28 0.05 34.13
N SER A 136 -10.97 -0.59 33.00
CA SER A 136 -10.91 -2.05 32.86
C SER A 136 -9.50 -2.53 32.48
N SER A 137 -8.99 -3.50 33.24
CA SER A 137 -7.72 -4.18 32.95
C SER A 137 -7.85 -5.32 31.93
N LYS A 138 -9.08 -5.67 31.52
CA LYS A 138 -9.37 -6.75 30.57
C LYS A 138 -9.25 -6.25 29.13
N SER A 139 -8.68 -7.09 28.26
CA SER A 139 -8.33 -6.82 26.86
C SER A 139 -9.48 -6.19 26.06
N HIS A 140 -9.47 -4.87 25.91
CA HIS A 140 -10.31 -4.19 24.93
C HIS A 140 -9.72 -4.39 23.55
N VAL A 141 -10.59 -4.77 22.61
CA VAL A 141 -10.21 -5.21 21.26
C VAL A 141 -10.71 -4.16 20.29
N PHE A 142 -9.81 -3.60 19.49
CA PHE A 142 -10.22 -2.92 18.27
C PHE A 142 -10.35 -3.98 17.18
N HIS A 143 -11.25 -3.74 16.23
CA HIS A 143 -11.36 -4.55 15.04
C HIS A 143 -11.23 -3.68 13.79
N VAL A 144 -10.52 -4.17 12.78
CA VAL A 144 -10.63 -3.67 11.41
C VAL A 144 -11.97 -4.14 10.85
N THR A 145 -12.83 -3.19 10.49
CA THR A 145 -14.22 -3.45 10.06
C THR A 145 -14.40 -3.32 8.55
N LYS A 146 -13.57 -2.51 7.89
CA LYS A 146 -13.54 -2.34 6.44
C LYS A 146 -12.20 -1.73 6.00
N TRP A 147 -11.90 -1.87 4.71
CA TRP A 147 -10.81 -1.19 4.03
C TRP A 147 -11.20 -0.94 2.58
N ASP A 148 -10.45 -0.05 1.94
CA ASP A 148 -10.44 0.15 0.51
C ASP A 148 -9.00 0.43 0.06
N GLU A 149 -8.81 0.93 -1.16
CA GLU A 149 -7.47 1.14 -1.73
C GLU A 149 -6.67 2.24 -1.04
N LEU A 150 -7.34 3.16 -0.34
CA LEU A 150 -6.70 4.34 0.25
C LEU A 150 -6.82 4.38 1.77
N SER A 151 -7.66 3.52 2.37
CA SER A 151 -8.04 3.60 3.77
C SER A 151 -8.20 2.25 4.47
N VAL A 152 -8.17 2.33 5.80
CA VAL A 152 -8.62 1.26 6.70
C VAL A 152 -9.48 1.87 7.81
N THR A 153 -10.59 1.23 8.14
CA THR A 153 -11.44 1.64 9.26
C THR A 153 -11.30 0.65 10.40
N VAL A 154 -11.06 1.21 11.59
CA VAL A 154 -11.00 0.48 12.85
C VAL A 154 -12.14 0.90 13.75
N GLN A 155 -12.66 -0.04 14.52
CA GLN A 155 -13.67 0.21 15.53
C GLN A 155 -13.23 -0.39 16.86
N HIS A 156 -13.16 0.43 17.90
CA HIS A 156 -13.10 -0.03 19.28
C HIS A 156 -14.52 -0.26 19.80
N SER A 157 -14.73 -1.43 20.40
CA SER A 157 -15.98 -1.76 21.07
C SER A 157 -15.72 -2.62 22.32
N SER A 158 -16.64 -2.56 23.28
CA SER A 158 -16.58 -3.38 24.49
C SER A 158 -17.08 -4.78 24.19
N SER A 159 -16.20 -5.80 24.25
CA SER A 159 -16.59 -7.20 24.12
C SER A 159 -17.35 -7.72 25.35
N THR A 160 -17.23 -7.06 26.49
CA THR A 160 -17.79 -7.49 27.77
C THR A 160 -18.44 -6.33 28.52
N GLY A 161 -19.56 -5.78 28.02
CA GLY A 161 -20.53 -5.12 28.91
C GLY A 161 -19.97 -4.13 29.95
N VAL A 162 -18.88 -3.39 29.67
CA VAL A 162 -18.17 -2.66 30.74
C VAL A 162 -19.04 -1.48 31.14
N GLY A 163 -19.51 -1.48 32.39
CA GLY A 163 -20.50 -0.51 32.86
C GLY A 163 -21.90 -0.70 32.28
N GLY A 164 -22.24 -1.89 31.76
CA GLY A 164 -23.53 -2.15 31.10
C GLY A 164 -23.57 -1.84 29.59
N LEU A 165 -22.43 -1.43 29.00
CA LEU A 165 -22.32 -1.05 27.59
C LEU A 165 -21.91 -2.25 26.71
N THR A 166 -22.73 -2.59 25.71
CA THR A 166 -22.49 -3.67 24.75
C THR A 166 -21.74 -3.17 23.52
N SER A 167 -21.12 -4.08 22.75
CA SER A 167 -20.44 -3.75 21.49
C SER A 167 -21.35 -3.11 20.43
N SER A 168 -22.67 -3.19 20.59
CA SER A 168 -23.67 -2.61 19.70
C SER A 168 -24.15 -1.21 20.10
N THR A 169 -23.79 -0.70 21.30
CA THR A 169 -24.34 0.57 21.82
C THR A 169 -23.30 1.63 22.14
N SER A 170 -22.01 1.26 22.24
CA SER A 170 -20.93 2.22 22.49
C SER A 170 -19.66 1.87 21.71
N THR A 171 -19.24 2.77 20.82
CA THR A 171 -18.11 2.54 19.89
C THR A 171 -17.28 3.81 19.67
N MET A 172 -16.00 3.59 19.34
CA MET A 172 -15.16 4.59 18.70
C MET A 172 -14.74 4.05 17.34
N GLU A 173 -15.05 4.79 16.27
CA GLU A 173 -14.67 4.40 14.90
C GLU A 173 -13.72 5.42 14.32
N SER A 174 -12.67 4.97 13.63
CA SER A 174 -11.69 5.84 12.98
C SER A 174 -11.30 5.27 11.63
N THR A 175 -11.30 6.12 10.62
CA THR A 175 -10.79 5.77 9.29
C THR A 175 -9.43 6.41 9.11
N PHE A 176 -8.42 5.59 8.87
CA PHE A 176 -7.06 6.05 8.64
C PHE A 176 -6.74 6.03 7.15
N THR A 177 -6.15 7.12 6.68
CA THR A 177 -5.69 7.27 5.30
C THR A 177 -4.29 7.85 5.29
N SER A 178 -3.51 7.52 4.26
CA SER A 178 -2.23 8.17 4.11
C SER A 178 -2.42 9.65 3.74
N GLY A 179 -1.77 10.57 4.45
CA GLY A 179 -1.88 12.01 4.19
C GLY A 179 -2.97 12.73 5.00
N MET A 180 -3.67 12.05 5.91
CA MET A 180 -4.78 12.67 6.65
C MET A 180 -4.33 13.95 7.40
N ALA A 181 -5.02 15.07 7.16
CA ALA A 181 -4.76 16.33 7.87
C ALA A 181 -5.25 16.29 9.32
N PHE A 182 -6.37 15.60 9.54
CA PHE A 182 -6.98 15.37 10.84
C PHE A 182 -6.96 13.88 11.15
N THR A 183 -6.55 13.51 12.37
CA THR A 183 -6.94 12.21 12.91
C THR A 183 -8.35 12.34 13.49
N SER A 184 -9.28 11.54 12.97
CA SER A 184 -10.70 11.68 13.28
C SER A 184 -11.25 10.42 13.94
N THR A 185 -12.09 10.61 14.95
CA THR A 185 -12.79 9.51 15.63
C THR A 185 -14.25 9.85 15.87
N GLN A 186 -15.14 8.98 15.41
CA GLN A 186 -16.57 9.02 15.72
C GLN A 186 -16.82 8.31 17.05
N TYR A 187 -17.41 9.01 18.00
CA TYR A 187 -17.87 8.48 19.28
C TYR A 187 -19.36 8.19 19.20
N THR A 188 -19.78 7.05 19.75
CA THR A 188 -21.19 6.73 20.01
C THR A 188 -21.33 6.40 21.49
N ASN A 189 -22.11 7.19 22.22
CA ASN A 189 -22.46 6.94 23.62
C ASN A 189 -21.25 6.58 24.52
N LEU A 190 -20.22 7.42 24.47
CA LEU A 190 -18.99 7.30 25.27
C LEU A 190 -18.58 8.66 25.82
N THR A 191 -17.83 8.70 26.91
CA THR A 191 -17.31 9.93 27.50
C THR A 191 -15.90 10.19 26.98
N PRO A 192 -15.66 11.19 26.10
CA PRO A 192 -14.33 11.46 25.56
C PRO A 192 -13.31 11.77 26.65
N HIS A 193 -12.13 11.20 26.53
CA HIS A 193 -10.99 11.47 27.38
C HIS A 193 -9.76 11.67 26.50
N ILE A 194 -9.16 12.84 26.58
CA ILE A 194 -7.96 13.21 25.86
C ILE A 194 -6.79 13.02 26.79
N VAL A 195 -5.79 12.25 26.37
CA VAL A 195 -4.60 11.96 27.17
C VAL A 195 -3.35 12.24 26.35
N THR A 196 -2.39 12.95 26.92
CA THR A 196 -1.10 13.25 26.30
C THR A 196 0.04 12.91 27.29
N GLU A 197 1.25 12.66 26.80
CA GLU A 197 2.44 12.57 27.66
C GLU A 197 3.00 13.94 28.05
N HIS A 198 2.60 15.00 27.36
CA HIS A 198 3.09 16.36 27.56
C HIS A 198 2.09 17.16 28.39
N GLU A 199 2.55 17.98 29.32
CA GLU A 199 1.67 18.88 30.07
C GLU A 199 1.04 19.93 29.14
N ILE A 200 -0.27 20.14 29.28
CA ILE A 200 -1.08 21.14 28.58
C ILE A 200 -0.94 22.46 29.34
N LEU A 201 -0.17 23.39 28.77
CA LEU A 201 0.09 24.70 29.37
C LEU A 201 -1.13 25.62 29.31
N THR A 202 -1.81 25.62 28.16
CA THR A 202 -3.02 26.43 27.96
C THR A 202 -4.01 25.72 27.05
N VAL A 203 -5.30 25.94 27.32
CA VAL A 203 -6.39 25.61 26.41
C VAL A 203 -7.06 26.91 25.98
N ASN A 204 -7.12 27.17 24.67
CA ASN A 204 -7.67 28.43 24.12
C ASN A 204 -7.06 29.67 24.79
N THR A 205 -5.72 29.70 24.89
CA THR A 205 -4.92 30.76 25.55
C THR A 205 -5.13 30.92 27.06
N LYS A 206 -6.01 30.13 27.69
CA LYS A 206 -6.23 30.15 29.14
C LYS A 206 -5.37 29.08 29.81
N ALA A 207 -4.60 29.48 30.81
CA ALA A 207 -3.96 28.54 31.73
C ALA A 207 -5.03 27.98 32.67
N LEU A 208 -5.31 26.69 32.57
CA LEU A 208 -6.34 26.02 33.36
C LEU A 208 -5.68 25.02 34.32
N GLY A 209 -6.01 25.12 35.60
CA GLY A 209 -5.57 24.19 36.64
C GLY A 209 -6.44 22.93 36.73
N ASN A 210 -5.94 21.93 37.46
CA ASN A 210 -6.69 20.69 37.74
C ASN A 210 -8.08 20.98 38.32
N GLY A 211 -9.09 20.30 37.78
CA GLY A 211 -10.50 20.45 38.15
C GLY A 211 -11.24 21.63 37.51
N GLN A 212 -10.54 22.55 36.83
CA GLN A 212 -11.20 23.61 36.08
C GLN A 212 -11.81 23.07 34.78
N THR A 213 -12.88 23.70 34.33
CA THR A 213 -13.62 23.28 33.13
C THR A 213 -13.53 24.30 32.01
N ILE A 214 -13.69 23.82 30.78
CA ILE A 214 -13.82 24.65 29.59
C ILE A 214 -14.83 24.02 28.63
N THR A 215 -15.72 24.85 28.09
CA THR A 215 -16.75 24.45 27.12
C THR A 215 -16.50 25.16 25.81
N ASP A 216 -16.32 24.40 24.73
CA ASP A 216 -16.09 24.92 23.39
C ASP A 216 -16.37 23.82 22.34
N THR A 217 -16.31 24.17 21.06
CA THR A 217 -16.21 23.22 19.94
C THR A 217 -14.78 23.10 19.40
N LYS A 218 -13.90 24.03 19.78
CA LYS A 218 -12.49 24.07 19.39
C LYS A 218 -11.60 24.28 20.62
N PHE A 219 -10.57 23.47 20.76
CA PHE A 219 -9.60 23.51 21.84
C PHE A 219 -8.18 23.57 21.27
N VAL A 220 -7.54 24.73 21.35
CA VAL A 220 -6.13 24.92 20.99
C VAL A 220 -5.27 24.64 22.21
N LEU A 221 -4.49 23.57 22.14
CA LEU A 221 -3.67 23.02 23.22
C LEU A 221 -2.21 23.38 22.96
N ASN A 222 -1.64 24.25 23.80
CA ASN A 222 -0.19 24.50 23.81
C ASN A 222 0.46 23.58 24.83
N MET A 223 1.47 22.82 24.42
CA MET A 223 2.09 21.79 25.25
C MET A 223 3.52 22.16 25.66
N THR A 224 4.01 21.51 26.72
CA THR A 224 5.41 21.60 27.17
C THR A 224 6.43 21.07 26.15
N SER A 225 6.01 20.25 25.19
CA SER A 225 6.84 19.84 24.06
C SER A 225 7.19 20.99 23.10
N GLY A 226 6.46 22.11 23.17
CA GLY A 226 6.52 23.21 22.21
C GLY A 226 5.61 23.04 20.99
N ASP A 227 4.93 21.89 20.86
CA ASP A 227 3.91 21.68 19.83
C ASP A 227 2.56 22.29 20.24
N THR A 228 1.82 22.77 19.24
CA THR A 228 0.42 23.19 19.37
C THR A 228 -0.47 22.17 18.67
N TRP A 229 -1.41 21.57 19.40
CA TRP A 229 -2.44 20.70 18.82
C TRP A 229 -3.79 21.39 18.87
N VAL A 230 -4.62 21.17 17.84
CA VAL A 230 -6.00 21.64 17.83
C VAL A 230 -6.93 20.45 17.86
N LEU A 231 -7.84 20.45 18.83
CA LEU A 231 -8.94 19.50 18.94
C LEU A 231 -10.24 20.20 18.54
N TYR A 232 -10.99 19.59 17.63
CA TYR A 232 -12.33 20.02 17.24
C TYR A 232 -13.35 18.96 17.63
N THR A 233 -14.54 19.39 18.02
CA THR A 233 -15.68 18.53 18.37
C THR A 233 -16.89 18.92 17.52
N SER A 234 -17.68 17.94 17.06
CA SER A 234 -18.86 18.22 16.21
C SER A 234 -19.93 19.04 16.93
N GLU A 235 -20.01 18.92 18.25
CA GLU A 235 -20.88 19.72 19.11
C GLU A 235 -20.09 20.21 20.32
N ALA A 236 -20.60 21.23 21.01
CA ALA A 236 -19.91 21.82 22.16
C ALA A 236 -19.74 20.78 23.27
N LEU A 237 -18.50 20.58 23.72
CA LEU A 237 -18.16 19.68 24.81
C LEU A 237 -17.58 20.45 25.98
N THR A 238 -17.92 20.02 27.19
CA THR A 238 -17.29 20.54 28.41
C THR A 238 -16.23 19.57 28.87
N PHE A 239 -14.98 20.00 28.88
CA PHE A 239 -13.86 19.23 29.41
C PHE A 239 -13.46 19.76 30.79
N THR A 240 -13.21 18.84 31.72
CA THR A 240 -12.49 19.09 32.97
C THR A 240 -11.01 18.78 32.76
N VAL A 241 -10.14 19.71 33.14
CA VAL A 241 -8.69 19.50 33.15
C VAL A 241 -8.33 18.54 34.28
N GLY A 242 -7.63 17.46 33.95
CA GLY A 242 -7.13 16.48 34.92
C GLY A 242 -5.76 16.87 35.47
N THR A 243 -4.81 15.93 35.48
CA THR A 243 -3.45 16.10 36.03
C THR A 243 -2.53 16.94 35.13
N GLY A 244 -3.06 17.97 34.47
CA GLY A 244 -2.35 18.81 33.49
C GLY A 244 -2.08 18.15 32.14
N SER A 245 -2.14 16.81 32.04
CA SER A 245 -1.89 16.04 30.81
C SER A 245 -3.13 15.31 30.28
N SER A 246 -4.32 15.73 30.74
CA SER A 246 -5.58 15.18 30.26
C SER A 246 -6.75 16.15 30.30
N LEU A 247 -7.69 15.95 29.37
CA LEU A 247 -8.98 16.62 29.32
C LEU A 247 -10.08 15.56 29.30
N GLN A 248 -10.94 15.54 30.31
CA GLN A 248 -12.02 14.57 30.41
C GLN A 248 -13.37 15.24 30.21
N SER A 249 -14.19 14.72 29.29
CA SER A 249 -15.55 15.22 29.10
C SER A 249 -16.38 15.02 30.37
N THR A 250 -17.23 15.99 30.71
CA THR A 250 -18.16 15.89 31.84
C THR A 250 -19.41 15.08 31.50
N THR A 251 -19.68 14.86 30.21
CA THR A 251 -20.85 14.14 29.71
C THR A 251 -20.49 13.05 28.71
N VAL A 252 -21.39 12.08 28.58
CA VAL A 252 -21.40 11.15 27.45
C VAL A 252 -21.65 11.93 26.15
N PHE A 253 -21.04 11.48 25.07
CA PHE A 253 -21.02 12.13 23.77
C PHE A 253 -21.31 11.15 22.63
N THR A 254 -22.04 11.64 21.64
CA THR A 254 -22.19 11.01 20.32
C THR A 254 -21.90 12.08 19.28
N GLY A 255 -20.83 11.89 18.50
CA GLY A 255 -20.33 12.91 17.58
C GLY A 255 -18.88 12.65 17.19
N SER A 256 -18.25 13.62 16.53
CA SER A 256 -16.89 13.48 16.02
C SER A 256 -15.88 14.32 16.81
N LEU A 257 -14.70 13.75 16.99
CA LEU A 257 -13.49 14.47 17.44
C LEU A 257 -12.45 14.44 16.33
N HIS A 258 -11.81 15.58 16.08
CA HIS A 258 -10.74 15.73 15.10
C HIS A 258 -9.53 16.39 15.76
N VAL A 259 -8.34 15.79 15.59
CA VAL A 259 -7.09 16.38 16.08
C VAL A 259 -6.10 16.63 14.95
N ALA A 260 -5.44 17.78 14.99
CA ALA A 260 -4.40 18.18 14.05
C ALA A 260 -3.26 18.93 14.75
N LEU A 261 -2.03 18.74 14.26
CA LEU A 261 -0.86 19.48 14.70
C LEU A 261 -0.78 20.81 13.94
N ALA A 262 -0.63 21.92 14.67
CA ALA A 262 -0.38 23.24 14.11
C ALA A 262 1.06 23.68 14.43
N LYS A 263 1.80 24.13 13.41
CA LYS A 263 3.11 24.76 13.55
C LYS A 263 3.01 26.29 13.57
N SER A 264 1.88 26.85 13.14
CA SER A 264 1.63 28.29 13.17
C SER A 264 0.14 28.62 13.36
N PRO A 265 -0.21 29.86 13.74
CA PRO A 265 -1.59 30.33 13.72
C PRO A 265 -2.26 30.27 12.34
N ALA A 266 -1.48 30.37 11.25
CA ALA A 266 -1.99 30.24 9.89
C ALA A 266 -2.51 28.81 9.62
N ASP A 267 -1.83 27.79 10.15
CA ASP A 267 -2.29 26.40 10.04
C ASP A 267 -3.65 26.23 10.73
N ILE A 268 -3.84 26.85 11.90
CA ILE A 268 -5.11 26.81 12.65
C ILE A 268 -6.24 27.42 11.83
N ALA A 269 -6.02 28.57 11.17
CA ALA A 269 -7.03 29.21 10.33
C ALA A 269 -7.43 28.34 9.12
N VAL A 270 -6.47 27.62 8.54
CA VAL A 270 -6.75 26.63 7.48
C VAL A 270 -7.53 25.45 8.04
N TYR A 271 -7.13 24.91 9.20
CA TYR A 271 -7.88 23.83 9.85
C TYR A 271 -9.32 24.22 10.16
N ASP A 272 -9.55 25.43 10.69
CA ASP A 272 -10.89 25.96 10.97
C ASP A 272 -11.77 25.98 9.72
N THR A 273 -11.18 26.27 8.57
CA THR A 273 -11.87 26.34 7.28
C THR A 273 -12.28 24.96 6.77
N HIS A 274 -11.44 23.93 6.98
CA HIS A 274 -11.59 22.62 6.34
C HIS A 274 -12.02 21.48 7.27
N VAL A 275 -12.10 21.69 8.59
CA VAL A 275 -12.49 20.64 9.56
C VAL A 275 -13.86 20.02 9.29
N GLY A 276 -14.74 20.76 8.60
CA GLY A 276 -16.04 20.26 8.15
C GLY A 276 -15.99 19.19 7.05
N CYS A 277 -14.81 18.73 6.62
CA CYS A 277 -14.65 17.66 5.65
C CYS A 277 -13.65 16.60 6.12
N THR A 278 -14.11 15.36 6.30
CA THR A 278 -13.27 14.25 6.75
C THR A 278 -13.28 13.09 5.78
N VAL A 279 -12.16 12.37 5.68
CA VAL A 279 -12.03 11.20 4.81
C VAL A 279 -12.59 9.96 5.50
N GLN A 280 -13.46 9.24 4.80
CA GLN A 280 -14.08 7.98 5.23
C GLN A 280 -13.71 6.79 4.35
N GLY A 281 -12.91 7.03 3.31
CA GLY A 281 -12.42 6.03 2.40
C GLY A 281 -11.94 6.64 1.09
N GLY A 282 -11.60 5.78 0.13
CA GLY A 282 -11.35 6.22 -1.22
C GLY A 282 -11.10 5.08 -2.20
N THR A 283 -11.35 5.38 -3.47
CA THR A 283 -11.09 4.46 -4.58
C THR A 283 -10.10 5.10 -5.54
N THR A 284 -9.35 4.26 -6.24
CA THR A 284 -8.46 4.66 -7.30
C THR A 284 -9.08 4.33 -8.65
N THR A 285 -8.86 5.23 -9.62
CA THR A 285 -9.17 4.96 -11.03
C THR A 285 -7.94 5.20 -11.87
N GLN A 286 -7.60 4.23 -12.71
CA GLN A 286 -6.44 4.27 -13.60
C GLN A 286 -6.87 4.68 -15.00
N GLY A 287 -6.19 5.67 -15.56
CA GLY A 287 -6.15 5.97 -16.98
C GLY A 287 -4.80 5.55 -17.58
N THR A 288 -4.60 5.77 -18.88
CA THR A 288 -3.31 5.47 -19.52
C THR A 288 -2.20 6.38 -18.99
N ASN A 289 -2.46 7.69 -18.91
CA ASN A 289 -1.47 8.71 -18.56
C ASN A 289 -1.90 9.53 -17.33
N ASP A 290 -2.85 9.01 -16.56
CA ASP A 290 -3.34 9.64 -15.35
C ASP A 290 -3.93 8.61 -14.41
N TYR A 291 -4.07 8.97 -13.16
CA TYR A 291 -4.84 8.22 -12.19
C TYR A 291 -5.53 9.18 -11.24
N SER A 292 -6.53 8.72 -10.51
CA SER A 292 -7.25 9.59 -9.57
C SER A 292 -7.51 8.90 -8.25
N PHE A 293 -7.41 9.67 -7.17
CA PHE A 293 -7.91 9.32 -5.85
C PHE A 293 -9.28 9.95 -5.69
N LYS A 294 -10.32 9.12 -5.67
CA LYS A 294 -11.70 9.55 -5.41
C LYS A 294 -11.99 9.35 -3.94
N TRP A 295 -12.02 10.45 -3.20
CA TRP A 295 -12.19 10.42 -1.76
C TRP A 295 -13.66 10.24 -1.40
N THR A 296 -13.95 9.27 -0.55
CA THR A 296 -15.23 9.17 0.14
C THR A 296 -15.14 10.06 1.37
N THR A 297 -15.97 11.08 1.47
CA THR A 297 -15.90 12.08 2.54
C THR A 297 -17.20 12.18 3.36
N GLN A 298 -17.09 12.69 4.59
CA GLN A 298 -18.21 13.00 5.48
C GLN A 298 -18.08 14.43 6.02
N GLY A 299 -19.23 15.08 6.20
CA GLY A 299 -19.33 16.46 6.67
C GLY A 299 -19.90 17.39 5.60
N THR A 300 -19.78 18.70 5.79
CA THR A 300 -20.29 19.71 4.85
C THR A 300 -19.45 19.78 3.59
N CYS A 301 -18.12 19.64 3.71
CA CYS A 301 -17.16 19.65 2.62
C CYS A 301 -17.25 20.85 1.65
N THR A 302 -17.91 21.93 2.04
CA THR A 302 -18.15 23.11 1.19
C THR A 302 -16.87 23.86 0.88
N ALA A 303 -15.93 23.91 1.83
CA ALA A 303 -14.60 24.48 1.63
C ALA A 303 -13.61 23.50 0.98
N GLY A 304 -14.03 22.28 0.64
CA GLY A 304 -13.15 21.22 0.14
C GLY A 304 -12.41 20.46 1.24
N LEU A 305 -11.75 19.38 0.82
CA LEU A 305 -10.99 18.46 1.68
C LEU A 305 -9.53 18.92 1.77
N LEU A 306 -9.09 19.27 2.97
CA LEU A 306 -7.67 19.45 3.27
C LEU A 306 -7.01 18.08 3.50
N HIS A 307 -5.97 17.78 2.72
CA HIS A 307 -5.24 16.52 2.81
C HIS A 307 -3.78 16.72 2.38
N PHE A 308 -2.84 16.07 3.07
CA PHE A 308 -1.41 16.19 2.78
C PHE A 308 -0.99 15.24 1.66
N GLY A 309 -0.40 15.80 0.60
CA GLY A 309 0.22 15.05 -0.49
C GLY A 309 1.71 14.84 -0.28
N LEU A 310 2.28 13.78 -0.84
CA LEU A 310 3.72 13.67 -1.00
C LEU A 310 4.21 14.62 -2.10
N ALA A 311 5.51 14.91 -2.15
CA ALA A 311 6.09 15.80 -3.17
C ALA A 311 5.64 15.45 -4.60
N HIS A 312 5.72 14.17 -4.98
CA HIS A 312 5.28 13.71 -6.30
C HIS A 312 3.77 13.89 -6.55
N HIS A 313 2.91 13.85 -5.51
CA HIS A 313 1.49 14.18 -5.67
C HIS A 313 1.33 15.65 -6.02
N ALA A 314 1.99 16.55 -5.28
CA ALA A 314 1.90 17.99 -5.54
C ALA A 314 2.49 18.39 -6.90
N GLU A 315 3.51 17.69 -7.39
CA GLU A 315 4.12 17.91 -8.71
C GLU A 315 3.24 17.45 -9.88
N THR A 316 2.39 16.45 -9.67
CA THR A 316 1.60 15.80 -10.74
C THR A 316 0.11 16.09 -10.66
N VAL A 317 -0.38 16.73 -9.59
CA VAL A 317 -1.82 16.97 -9.42
C VAL A 317 -2.36 17.97 -10.45
N ASP A 318 -3.47 17.60 -11.07
CA ASP A 318 -4.27 18.51 -11.88
C ASP A 318 -4.86 19.59 -10.97
N THR A 319 -4.40 20.82 -11.17
CA THR A 319 -4.78 21.99 -10.39
C THR A 319 -6.28 22.32 -10.48
N LYS A 320 -7.01 21.69 -11.41
CA LYS A 320 -8.48 21.76 -11.48
C LYS A 320 -9.17 20.91 -10.41
N THR A 321 -8.46 19.95 -9.81
CA THR A 321 -9.02 19.01 -8.83
C THR A 321 -8.54 19.29 -7.41
N ALA A 322 -7.28 19.68 -7.25
CA ALA A 322 -6.74 20.12 -5.96
C ALA A 322 -5.62 21.15 -6.14
N ALA A 323 -5.42 22.01 -5.14
CA ALA A 323 -4.40 23.05 -5.16
C ALA A 323 -3.64 23.12 -3.83
N VAL A 324 -2.37 23.57 -3.89
CA VAL A 324 -1.52 23.78 -2.71
C VAL A 324 -2.08 24.93 -1.87
N VAL A 325 -2.10 24.74 -0.55
CA VAL A 325 -2.51 25.78 0.40
C VAL A 325 -1.34 26.70 0.71
N SER A 326 -1.36 27.90 0.15
CA SER A 326 -0.33 28.91 0.41
C SER A 326 -0.32 29.34 1.87
N GLY A 327 0.87 29.41 2.48
CA GLY A 327 1.06 29.90 3.85
C GLY A 327 0.78 28.88 4.95
N MET A 328 0.30 27.67 4.61
CA MET A 328 0.21 26.56 5.56
C MET A 328 1.55 25.82 5.65
N SER A 329 1.90 25.40 6.85
CA SER A 329 3.12 24.64 7.11
C SER A 329 3.08 23.27 6.42
N HIS A 330 4.21 22.89 5.83
CA HIS A 330 4.42 21.52 5.35
C HIS A 330 4.82 20.64 6.53
N LEU A 331 4.19 19.47 6.68
CA LEU A 331 4.51 18.54 7.74
C LEU A 331 5.39 17.41 7.20
N GLU A 332 6.54 17.18 7.83
CA GLU A 332 7.41 16.05 7.51
C GLU A 332 6.67 14.71 7.61
N SER A 333 6.70 13.92 6.54
CA SER A 333 6.45 12.48 6.65
C SER A 333 7.60 11.80 7.40
N THR A 334 7.40 10.54 7.78
CA THR A 334 8.48 9.80 8.43
C THR A 334 9.64 9.56 7.48
N THR A 335 9.40 9.09 6.26
CA THR A 335 10.49 8.65 5.36
C THR A 335 10.47 9.22 3.94
N ARG A 336 9.55 10.15 3.62
CA ARG A 336 9.33 10.66 2.26
C ARG A 336 9.41 12.20 2.16
N GLY A 337 10.09 12.83 3.12
CA GLY A 337 10.26 14.29 3.19
C GLY A 337 8.99 15.06 3.60
N ALA A 338 9.03 16.38 3.46
CA ALA A 338 7.93 17.29 3.72
C ALA A 338 6.70 16.98 2.85
N MET A 339 5.54 16.80 3.48
CA MET A 339 4.27 16.65 2.80
C MET A 339 3.63 18.02 2.55
N VAL A 340 3.02 18.16 1.37
CA VAL A 340 2.45 19.41 0.87
C VAL A 340 0.96 19.47 1.22
N PRO A 341 0.46 20.52 1.88
CA PRO A 341 -0.96 20.66 2.15
C PRO A 341 -1.71 20.97 0.84
N LEU A 342 -2.68 20.12 0.49
CA LEU A 342 -3.53 20.28 -0.69
C LEU A 342 -4.98 20.41 -0.26
N VAL A 343 -5.74 21.27 -0.93
CA VAL A 343 -7.21 21.31 -0.81
C VAL A 343 -7.81 20.77 -2.09
N ALA A 344 -8.55 19.66 -1.98
CA ALA A 344 -9.37 19.14 -3.05
C ALA A 344 -10.76 19.76 -2.99
N LEU A 345 -11.21 20.33 -4.11
CA LEU A 345 -12.54 20.91 -4.21
C LEU A 345 -13.53 19.87 -4.72
N PRO A 346 -14.83 20.00 -4.40
CA PRO A 346 -15.87 19.25 -5.09
C PRO A 346 -15.73 19.49 -6.59
N SER A 347 -15.47 18.43 -7.35
CA SER A 347 -15.47 18.53 -8.81
C SER A 347 -16.88 18.82 -9.31
N SER A 348 -17.03 19.24 -10.57
CA SER A 348 -18.35 19.39 -11.21
C SER A 348 -19.20 18.10 -11.19
N SER A 349 -18.62 16.97 -10.80
CA SER A 349 -19.22 15.64 -10.74
C SER A 349 -19.59 15.16 -9.32
N SER A 350 -19.92 16.04 -8.37
CA SER A 350 -20.44 15.73 -7.02
C SER A 350 -19.54 14.96 -6.05
N PHE A 351 -18.30 14.63 -6.41
CA PHE A 351 -17.31 14.02 -5.52
C PHE A 351 -15.99 14.80 -5.47
N ILE A 352 -15.25 14.61 -4.37
CA ILE A 352 -13.93 15.18 -4.13
C ILE A 352 -12.88 14.22 -4.67
N GLN A 353 -11.93 14.74 -5.46
CA GLN A 353 -10.89 13.92 -6.06
C GLN A 353 -9.55 14.64 -6.19
N TRP A 354 -8.47 13.86 -6.21
CA TRP A 354 -7.20 14.27 -6.80
C TRP A 354 -7.06 13.55 -8.12
N LYS A 355 -6.87 14.28 -9.21
CA LYS A 355 -6.40 13.70 -10.46
C LYS A 355 -4.90 13.96 -10.58
N LEU A 356 -4.11 12.91 -10.77
CA LEU A 356 -2.65 12.96 -10.89
C LEU A 356 -2.28 12.60 -12.33
N LEU A 357 -1.42 13.41 -12.94
CA LEU A 357 -1.09 13.37 -14.37
C LEU A 357 0.33 12.81 -14.58
N GLU A 358 0.43 11.86 -15.48
CA GLU A 358 1.68 11.25 -15.94
C GLU A 358 1.83 11.51 -17.45
N PRO A 359 2.12 12.77 -17.87
CA PRO A 359 2.02 13.18 -19.27
C PRO A 359 3.02 12.47 -20.20
N THR A 360 4.04 11.82 -19.64
CA THR A 360 5.04 11.06 -20.39
C THR A 360 5.29 9.73 -19.71
N LEU A 361 4.77 8.65 -20.30
CA LEU A 361 5.16 7.31 -19.91
C LEU A 361 6.48 6.92 -20.55
N VAL A 362 7.30 6.17 -19.82
CA VAL A 362 8.45 5.49 -20.41
C VAL A 362 7.92 4.41 -21.35
N PRO A 363 8.20 4.44 -22.67
CA PRO A 363 7.73 3.41 -23.57
C PRO A 363 8.24 2.04 -23.12
N ALA A 364 7.31 1.14 -22.82
CA ALA A 364 7.63 -0.24 -22.47
C ALA A 364 7.80 -1.07 -23.74
N GLY A 365 8.88 -1.84 -23.81
CA GLY A 365 9.15 -2.78 -24.89
C GLY A 365 10.11 -3.87 -24.42
N MET A 366 10.13 -4.99 -25.13
CA MET A 366 11.01 -6.12 -24.78
C MET A 366 12.49 -5.85 -25.06
N PHE A 367 12.78 -4.84 -25.88
CA PHE A 367 14.12 -4.54 -26.37
C PHE A 367 14.62 -3.20 -25.85
N PRO A 368 15.94 -2.98 -25.84
CA PRO A 368 16.51 -1.68 -25.51
C PRO A 368 15.93 -0.59 -26.42
N ARG A 369 15.74 0.62 -25.88
CA ARG A 369 15.27 1.81 -26.63
C ARG A 369 16.10 2.07 -27.89
N GLN A 370 17.38 1.74 -27.85
CA GLN A 370 18.29 1.78 -29.00
C GLN A 370 18.81 0.37 -29.26
N ARG A 371 18.46 -0.19 -30.43
CA ARG A 371 19.01 -1.47 -30.90
C ARG A 371 20.52 -1.33 -31.16
N PRO A 372 21.32 -2.40 -30.97
CA PRO A 372 22.73 -2.35 -31.32
C PRO A 372 22.90 -2.20 -32.84
N SER A 373 23.88 -1.40 -33.28
CA SER A 373 24.30 -1.38 -34.68
C SER A 373 25.13 -2.62 -35.00
N ALA A 374 25.20 -3.00 -36.27
CA ALA A 374 26.05 -4.11 -36.73
C ALA A 374 27.52 -3.94 -36.27
N ASP A 375 28.07 -2.73 -36.39
CA ASP A 375 29.42 -2.41 -35.93
C ASP A 375 29.59 -2.64 -34.42
N ARG A 376 28.59 -2.28 -33.62
CA ARG A 376 28.63 -2.51 -32.17
C ARG A 376 28.63 -4.01 -31.86
N VAL A 377 27.81 -4.79 -32.55
CA VAL A 377 27.72 -6.25 -32.38
C VAL A 377 29.09 -6.90 -32.66
N VAL A 378 29.76 -6.49 -33.75
CA VAL A 378 31.10 -6.98 -34.09
C VAL A 378 32.13 -6.52 -33.06
N LYS A 379 32.19 -5.22 -32.76
CA LYS A 379 33.19 -4.62 -31.86
C LYS A 379 33.17 -5.23 -30.46
N THR A 380 31.99 -5.60 -29.95
CA THR A 380 31.85 -6.20 -28.62
C THR A 380 31.81 -7.73 -28.64
N ASN A 381 32.00 -8.39 -29.79
CA ASN A 381 31.87 -9.84 -29.94
C ASN A 381 30.51 -10.38 -29.43
N LEU A 382 29.43 -9.61 -29.56
CA LEU A 382 28.15 -9.92 -28.90
C LEU A 382 27.58 -11.27 -29.34
N LEU A 383 27.62 -11.56 -30.65
CA LEU A 383 27.14 -12.83 -31.21
C LEU A 383 27.94 -14.02 -30.69
N LYS A 384 29.25 -13.87 -30.51
CA LYS A 384 30.11 -14.93 -29.96
C LYS A 384 29.72 -15.23 -28.51
N HIS A 385 29.60 -14.20 -27.67
CA HIS A 385 29.20 -14.36 -26.28
C HIS A 385 27.81 -14.97 -26.15
N LEU A 386 26.84 -14.47 -26.92
CA LEU A 386 25.48 -15.02 -26.94
C LEU A 386 25.46 -16.50 -27.35
N THR A 387 26.19 -16.85 -28.41
CA THR A 387 26.32 -18.24 -28.86
C THR A 387 26.93 -19.13 -27.78
N THR A 388 28.00 -18.67 -27.11
CA THR A 388 28.62 -19.40 -26.00
C THR A 388 27.65 -19.59 -24.83
N ASP A 389 26.93 -18.55 -24.42
CA ASP A 389 26.00 -18.60 -23.29
C ASP A 389 24.82 -19.54 -23.56
N ILE A 390 24.26 -19.52 -24.77
CA ILE A 390 23.18 -20.43 -25.19
C ILE A 390 23.69 -21.88 -25.28
N ASN A 391 24.89 -22.10 -25.83
CA ASN A 391 25.40 -23.45 -26.09
C ASN A 391 25.94 -24.14 -24.83
N THR A 392 26.40 -23.38 -23.85
CA THR A 392 26.85 -23.92 -22.56
C THR A 392 25.75 -24.81 -21.94
N PRO A 393 26.09 -25.87 -21.20
CA PRO A 393 25.12 -26.63 -20.44
C PRO A 393 24.46 -25.75 -19.36
N TRP A 394 23.13 -25.64 -19.40
CA TRP A 394 22.37 -25.00 -18.34
C TRP A 394 21.88 -26.08 -17.38
N PRO A 395 22.05 -25.89 -16.05
CA PRO A 395 21.51 -26.84 -15.09
C PRO A 395 19.98 -26.83 -15.17
N SER A 396 19.36 -27.99 -14.97
CA SER A 396 17.93 -28.04 -14.68
C SER A 396 17.64 -27.19 -13.44
N LEU A 397 16.48 -26.52 -13.42
CA LEU A 397 16.08 -25.77 -12.23
C LEU A 397 15.93 -26.75 -11.05
N PRO A 398 16.59 -26.49 -9.91
CA PRO A 398 16.44 -27.33 -8.72
C PRO A 398 14.97 -27.32 -8.27
N LEU A 399 14.37 -28.52 -8.16
CA LEU A 399 12.94 -28.68 -7.85
C LEU A 399 12.59 -28.26 -6.41
N ASP A 400 13.57 -28.25 -5.51
CA ASP A 400 13.50 -27.74 -4.14
C ASP A 400 14.10 -26.34 -3.98
N GLY A 401 14.41 -25.68 -5.11
CA GLY A 401 14.95 -24.33 -5.13
C GLY A 401 13.89 -23.25 -4.99
N SER A 402 14.33 -22.08 -4.54
CA SER A 402 13.56 -20.85 -4.41
C SER A 402 12.93 -20.38 -5.72
N TYR A 403 11.69 -19.88 -5.66
CA TYR A 403 11.03 -19.26 -6.81
C TYR A 403 11.76 -18.00 -7.30
N TYR A 404 12.50 -17.31 -6.41
CA TYR A 404 13.34 -16.17 -6.75
C TYR A 404 14.54 -16.57 -7.61
N PHE A 405 15.38 -17.48 -7.13
CA PHE A 405 16.60 -17.86 -7.85
C PHE A 405 16.29 -18.63 -9.15
N ASN A 406 15.28 -19.50 -9.11
CA ASN A 406 14.82 -20.21 -10.30
C ASN A 406 14.20 -19.25 -11.32
N GLY A 407 13.40 -18.28 -10.86
CA GLY A 407 12.86 -17.20 -11.70
C GLY A 407 13.97 -16.39 -12.38
N LYS A 408 14.99 -15.96 -11.63
CA LYS A 408 16.16 -15.26 -12.20
C LYS A 408 16.83 -16.05 -13.33
N THR A 409 17.00 -17.35 -13.13
CA THR A 409 17.59 -18.25 -14.13
C THR A 409 16.71 -18.35 -15.36
N ALA A 410 15.39 -18.52 -15.18
CA ALA A 410 14.42 -18.59 -16.28
C ALA A 410 14.38 -17.29 -17.09
N GLN A 411 14.26 -16.12 -16.44
CA GLN A 411 14.27 -14.83 -17.15
C GLN A 411 15.60 -14.58 -17.85
N LYS A 412 16.74 -14.92 -17.22
CA LYS A 412 18.05 -14.77 -17.85
C LYS A 412 18.12 -15.57 -19.14
N TYR A 413 17.72 -16.84 -19.12
CA TYR A 413 17.75 -17.68 -20.31
C TYR A 413 16.77 -17.20 -21.39
N ALA A 414 15.55 -16.85 -21.02
CA ALA A 414 14.57 -16.28 -21.94
C ALA A 414 15.11 -15.00 -22.61
N SER A 415 15.82 -14.15 -21.87
CA SER A 415 16.46 -12.94 -22.40
C SER A 415 17.55 -13.25 -23.44
N LEU A 416 18.28 -14.36 -23.29
CA LEU A 416 19.21 -14.82 -24.34
C LEU A 416 18.45 -15.23 -25.61
N CYS A 417 17.32 -15.94 -25.48
CA CYS A 417 16.49 -16.27 -26.63
C CYS A 417 15.91 -15.03 -27.31
N LEU A 418 15.60 -13.97 -26.54
CA LEU A 418 15.16 -12.69 -27.08
C LEU A 418 16.27 -11.98 -27.87
N MET A 419 17.51 -12.07 -27.41
CA MET A 419 18.65 -11.58 -28.19
C MET A 419 18.90 -12.43 -29.44
N ALA A 420 18.71 -13.74 -29.36
CA ALA A 420 18.85 -14.66 -30.49
C ALA A 420 17.75 -14.48 -31.54
N SER A 421 16.61 -13.86 -31.20
CA SER A 421 15.57 -13.49 -32.17
C SER A 421 15.78 -12.13 -32.81
N ASP A 422 16.79 -11.36 -32.41
CA ASP A 422 17.07 -10.04 -32.94
C ASP A 422 17.97 -10.12 -34.20
N PRO A 423 17.44 -9.80 -35.41
CA PRO A 423 18.23 -9.83 -36.64
C PRO A 423 19.40 -8.83 -36.62
N ALA A 424 19.36 -7.78 -35.78
CA ALA A 424 20.49 -6.88 -35.60
C ALA A 424 21.70 -7.57 -34.95
N ILE A 425 21.48 -8.66 -34.20
CA ILE A 425 22.52 -9.43 -33.50
C ILE A 425 22.95 -10.66 -34.30
N VAL A 426 21.99 -11.45 -34.78
CA VAL A 426 22.27 -12.76 -35.42
C VAL A 426 22.34 -12.69 -36.96
N GLY A 427 21.92 -11.58 -37.56
CA GLY A 427 21.73 -11.41 -39.00
C GLY A 427 20.34 -11.85 -39.47
N PRO A 428 19.89 -11.42 -40.66
CA PRO A 428 18.50 -11.56 -41.10
C PRO A 428 18.05 -13.01 -41.35
N ASN A 429 18.98 -13.92 -41.61
CA ASN A 429 18.67 -15.30 -42.04
C ASN A 429 19.13 -16.38 -41.05
N ASN A 430 19.68 -16.02 -39.89
CA ASN A 430 20.19 -17.00 -38.94
C ASN A 430 19.14 -17.33 -37.86
N THR A 431 18.49 -18.47 -38.01
CA THR A 431 17.48 -18.97 -37.06
C THR A 431 18.02 -20.09 -36.16
N SER A 432 19.15 -20.72 -36.51
CA SER A 432 19.65 -21.91 -35.82
C SER A 432 19.94 -21.69 -34.33
N LEU A 433 20.49 -20.51 -33.99
CA LEU A 433 20.75 -20.16 -32.60
C LEU A 433 19.45 -19.99 -31.79
N LEU A 434 18.42 -19.38 -32.40
CA LEU A 434 17.11 -19.25 -31.78
C LEU A 434 16.43 -20.61 -31.58
N GLU A 435 16.48 -21.50 -32.58
CA GLU A 435 15.92 -22.86 -32.43
C GLU A 435 16.60 -23.65 -31.30
N THR A 436 17.93 -23.58 -31.21
CA THR A 436 18.68 -24.17 -30.10
C THR A 436 18.24 -23.58 -28.75
N CYS A 437 18.02 -22.26 -28.71
CA CYS A 437 17.56 -21.58 -27.52
C CYS A 437 16.13 -22.02 -27.13
N ARG A 438 15.22 -22.13 -28.10
CA ARG A 438 13.82 -22.55 -27.90
C ARG A 438 13.72 -23.91 -27.22
N THR A 439 14.43 -24.92 -27.72
CA THR A 439 14.39 -26.28 -27.15
C THR A 439 14.86 -26.30 -25.68
N LYS A 440 15.94 -25.57 -25.39
CA LYS A 440 16.45 -25.46 -24.02
C LYS A 440 15.52 -24.66 -23.11
N LEU A 441 14.90 -23.58 -23.62
CA LEU A 441 13.94 -22.77 -22.88
C LEU A 441 12.69 -23.57 -22.53
N GLU A 442 12.15 -24.33 -23.49
CA GLU A 442 11.01 -25.23 -23.28
C GLU A 442 11.30 -26.22 -22.15
N THR A 443 12.49 -26.83 -22.15
CA THR A 443 12.93 -27.75 -21.10
C THR A 443 13.06 -27.04 -19.74
N LEU A 444 13.67 -25.86 -19.72
CA LEU A 444 13.91 -25.09 -18.50
C LEU A 444 12.59 -24.68 -17.80
N LEU A 445 11.54 -24.40 -18.57
CA LEU A 445 10.25 -23.94 -18.05
C LEU A 445 9.31 -25.06 -17.58
N GLN A 446 9.63 -26.34 -17.85
CA GLN A 446 8.77 -27.47 -17.49
C GLN A 446 8.35 -27.53 -16.01
N PRO A 447 9.23 -27.31 -15.03
CA PRO A 447 8.85 -27.36 -13.62
C PRO A 447 7.79 -26.31 -13.26
N PHE A 448 7.93 -25.10 -13.81
CA PHE A 448 6.96 -24.03 -13.62
C PHE A 448 5.66 -24.32 -14.37
N LEU A 449 5.73 -24.69 -15.65
CA LEU A 449 4.57 -25.04 -16.48
C LEU A 449 3.64 -26.03 -15.75
N HIS A 450 4.21 -27.08 -15.16
CA HIS A 450 3.46 -28.15 -14.52
C HIS A 450 3.33 -28.04 -12.99
N ASN A 451 3.86 -26.97 -12.36
CA ASN A 451 3.92 -26.83 -10.90
C ASN A 451 4.50 -28.07 -10.19
N LYS A 452 5.58 -28.64 -10.74
CA LYS A 452 6.21 -29.89 -10.26
C LYS A 452 7.36 -29.64 -9.27
N TRP A 453 7.35 -28.50 -8.60
CA TRP A 453 8.27 -28.18 -7.51
C TRP A 453 8.03 -29.09 -6.30
N ARG A 454 9.07 -29.31 -5.49
CA ARG A 454 8.97 -30.00 -4.19
C ARG A 454 8.01 -29.24 -3.28
N HIS A 455 8.20 -27.92 -3.21
CA HIS A 455 7.33 -26.97 -2.52
C HIS A 455 6.54 -26.22 -3.58
N LYS A 456 5.30 -26.66 -3.84
CA LYS A 456 4.48 -26.20 -4.96
C LYS A 456 3.90 -24.82 -4.68
N LEU A 457 3.54 -24.11 -5.74
CA LEU A 457 2.61 -22.99 -5.59
C LEU A 457 1.24 -23.54 -5.24
N VAL A 458 0.63 -22.98 -4.21
CA VAL A 458 -0.72 -23.30 -3.73
C VAL A 458 -1.54 -22.02 -3.68
N TYR A 459 -2.86 -22.16 -3.81
CA TYR A 459 -3.80 -21.06 -3.58
C TYR A 459 -4.17 -21.03 -2.10
N ASP A 460 -3.72 -20.00 -1.40
CA ASP A 460 -4.08 -19.72 -0.02
C ASP A 460 -5.52 -19.20 0.06
N THR A 461 -6.38 -19.92 0.77
CA THR A 461 -7.80 -19.58 0.91
C THR A 461 -8.06 -18.55 2.00
N VAL A 462 -7.06 -18.19 2.82
CA VAL A 462 -7.19 -17.21 3.90
C VAL A 462 -7.01 -15.79 3.38
N TYR A 463 -5.83 -15.46 2.85
CA TYR A 463 -5.55 -14.14 2.29
C TYR A 463 -5.83 -14.05 0.78
N LYS A 464 -6.25 -15.17 0.16
CA LYS A 464 -6.65 -15.28 -1.25
C LYS A 464 -5.55 -14.87 -2.21
N GLY A 465 -4.58 -15.76 -2.38
CA GLY A 465 -3.40 -15.52 -3.21
C GLY A 465 -2.60 -16.77 -3.52
N ILE A 466 -1.56 -16.62 -4.34
CA ILE A 466 -0.68 -17.73 -4.72
C ILE A 466 0.61 -17.67 -3.90
N VAL A 467 0.91 -18.71 -3.15
CA VAL A 467 2.08 -18.78 -2.27
C VAL A 467 2.87 -20.07 -2.48
N SER A 468 4.17 -20.04 -2.20
CA SER A 468 4.97 -21.25 -2.02
C SER A 468 4.48 -22.04 -0.81
N SER A 469 4.31 -23.36 -0.94
CA SER A 469 3.97 -24.24 0.19
C SER A 469 5.10 -24.40 1.21
N GLU A 470 6.31 -23.92 0.90
CA GLU A 470 7.51 -24.20 1.68
C GLU A 470 7.41 -23.75 3.13
N GLY A 471 6.86 -22.56 3.40
CA GLY A 471 6.67 -22.07 4.75
C GLY A 471 5.68 -22.90 5.56
N PHE A 472 4.65 -23.46 4.92
CA PHE A 472 3.73 -24.39 5.58
C PHE A 472 4.40 -25.74 5.86
N ASP A 473 5.10 -26.30 4.86
CA ASP A 473 5.77 -27.59 4.96
C ASP A 473 6.86 -27.59 6.05
N LYS A 474 7.59 -26.48 6.17
CA LYS A 474 8.70 -26.31 7.12
C LYS A 474 8.29 -25.65 8.44
N LYS A 475 7.08 -25.08 8.52
CA LYS A 475 6.64 -24.20 9.63
C LYS A 475 7.60 -23.03 9.85
N ASP A 476 8.07 -22.43 8.76
CA ASP A 476 9.03 -21.32 8.78
C ASP A 476 8.50 -20.15 7.93
N MET A 477 8.21 -19.03 8.61
CA MET A 477 7.71 -17.81 7.98
C MET A 477 8.74 -17.12 7.08
N ASN A 478 10.03 -17.48 7.19
CA ASN A 478 11.11 -16.90 6.39
C ASN A 478 11.51 -17.79 5.19
N ALA A 479 10.90 -18.97 5.05
CA ALA A 479 11.17 -19.87 3.94
C ALA A 479 10.88 -19.18 2.60
N ASP A 480 11.74 -19.43 1.61
CA ASP A 480 11.76 -18.74 0.32
C ASP A 480 11.62 -17.22 0.45
N PHE A 481 12.44 -16.60 1.30
CA PHE A 481 12.43 -15.16 1.59
C PHE A 481 11.08 -14.64 2.16
N GLY A 482 10.29 -15.55 2.73
CA GLY A 482 8.96 -15.24 3.23
C GLY A 482 7.88 -15.18 2.15
N ASN A 483 8.10 -15.81 0.98
CA ASN A 483 7.09 -15.92 -0.06
C ASN A 483 5.77 -16.50 0.49
N THR A 484 5.83 -17.51 1.37
CA THR A 484 4.61 -18.03 2.00
C THR A 484 3.83 -16.95 2.76
N MET A 485 4.51 -15.94 3.31
CA MET A 485 3.92 -14.81 4.05
C MET A 485 3.65 -13.59 3.16
N TYR A 486 3.55 -13.75 1.84
CA TYR A 486 3.34 -12.68 0.86
C TYR A 486 4.48 -11.66 0.76
N ASN A 487 5.67 -11.97 1.29
CA ASN A 487 6.83 -11.15 1.01
C ASN A 487 7.28 -11.37 -0.44
N ASP A 488 7.63 -10.26 -1.10
CA ASP A 488 8.40 -10.27 -2.33
C ASP A 488 7.76 -11.02 -3.51
N HIS A 489 6.44 -11.16 -3.52
CA HIS A 489 5.71 -11.79 -4.64
C HIS A 489 5.99 -11.08 -5.97
N HIS A 490 5.95 -9.74 -5.99
CA HIS A 490 6.34 -8.94 -7.16
C HIS A 490 7.78 -9.18 -7.60
N TYR A 491 8.72 -9.40 -6.67
CA TYR A 491 10.10 -9.72 -7.01
C TYR A 491 10.24 -11.14 -7.55
N HIS A 492 9.64 -12.15 -6.91
CA HIS A 492 9.74 -13.55 -7.31
C HIS A 492 8.99 -13.80 -8.62
N PHE A 493 7.71 -13.43 -8.65
CA PHE A 493 6.82 -13.70 -9.76
C PHE A 493 7.09 -12.80 -10.96
N GLY A 494 7.65 -11.60 -10.75
CA GLY A 494 8.09 -10.73 -11.84
C GLY A 494 9.04 -11.43 -12.81
N TYR A 495 9.98 -12.25 -12.31
CA TYR A 495 10.88 -13.02 -13.17
C TYR A 495 10.13 -14.06 -14.03
N TRP A 496 9.16 -14.76 -13.46
CA TRP A 496 8.38 -15.78 -14.16
C TRP A 496 7.42 -15.16 -15.18
N ILE A 497 6.80 -14.04 -14.84
CA ILE A 497 5.96 -13.25 -15.75
C ILE A 497 6.81 -12.75 -16.92
N ALA A 498 8.00 -12.19 -16.65
CA ALA A 498 8.92 -11.73 -17.70
C ALA A 498 9.39 -12.89 -18.60
N ALA A 499 9.80 -14.02 -18.03
CA ALA A 499 10.20 -15.20 -18.80
C ALA A 499 9.05 -15.71 -19.70
N THR A 500 7.83 -15.74 -19.18
CA THR A 500 6.63 -16.14 -19.94
C THR A 500 6.32 -15.15 -21.06
N ALA A 501 6.36 -13.84 -20.79
CA ALA A 501 6.11 -12.82 -21.79
C ALA A 501 7.14 -12.85 -22.93
N ILE A 502 8.42 -13.06 -22.60
CA ILE A 502 9.48 -13.27 -23.60
C ILE A 502 9.22 -14.55 -24.40
N THR A 503 8.81 -15.64 -23.74
CA THR A 503 8.50 -16.92 -24.40
C THR A 503 7.39 -16.76 -25.45
N ASN A 504 6.35 -15.95 -25.19
CA ASN A 504 5.32 -15.65 -26.19
C ASN A 504 5.89 -14.99 -27.45
N VAL A 505 6.93 -14.15 -27.30
CA VAL A 505 7.59 -13.48 -28.44
C VAL A 505 8.52 -14.45 -29.17
N VAL A 506 9.35 -15.18 -28.42
CA VAL A 506 10.44 -15.96 -29.01
C VAL A 506 10.04 -17.37 -29.38
N HIS A 507 8.97 -17.93 -28.82
CA HIS A 507 8.49 -19.30 -29.07
C HIS A 507 6.95 -19.39 -29.02
N PRO A 508 6.23 -18.70 -29.91
CA PRO A 508 4.75 -18.64 -29.88
C PRO A 508 4.05 -19.99 -30.12
N THR A 509 4.79 -21.00 -30.62
CA THR A 509 4.30 -22.36 -30.89
C THR A 509 4.73 -23.38 -29.83
N MET A 510 5.29 -22.95 -28.70
CA MET A 510 5.75 -23.86 -27.63
C MET A 510 4.58 -24.75 -27.16
N PRO A 511 4.75 -26.08 -27.12
CA PRO A 511 3.79 -26.97 -26.46
C PRO A 511 3.53 -26.53 -25.02
N GLY A 512 2.26 -26.38 -24.65
CA GLY A 512 1.85 -25.94 -23.31
C GLY A 512 1.94 -24.43 -23.05
N LEU A 513 2.23 -23.59 -24.05
CA LEU A 513 2.26 -22.13 -23.90
C LEU A 513 0.98 -21.55 -23.29
N ALA A 514 -0.19 -22.09 -23.65
CA ALA A 514 -1.47 -21.66 -23.07
C ALA A 514 -1.52 -21.89 -21.54
N SER A 515 -1.03 -23.04 -21.06
CA SER A 515 -0.96 -23.33 -19.64
C SER A 515 0.12 -22.50 -18.91
N LEU A 516 1.23 -22.20 -19.59
CA LEU A 516 2.25 -21.27 -19.09
C LEU A 516 1.64 -19.86 -18.88
N ASN A 517 0.92 -19.37 -19.89
CA ASN A 517 0.23 -18.08 -19.85
C ASN A 517 -0.84 -18.03 -18.76
N ALA A 518 -1.63 -19.11 -18.61
CA ALA A 518 -2.61 -19.22 -17.53
C ALA A 518 -1.93 -19.15 -16.15
N ARG A 519 -0.79 -19.83 -15.95
CA ARG A 519 -0.07 -19.75 -14.67
C ARG A 519 0.46 -18.34 -14.41
N ALA A 520 1.06 -17.70 -15.42
CA ALA A 520 1.57 -16.35 -15.30
C ALA A 520 0.45 -15.32 -15.04
N SER A 521 -0.75 -15.51 -15.61
CA SER A 521 -1.88 -14.60 -15.36
C SER A 521 -2.39 -14.67 -13.92
N PHE A 522 -2.38 -15.85 -13.28
CA PHE A 522 -2.65 -15.95 -11.85
C PHE A 522 -1.60 -15.23 -10.99
N LEU A 523 -0.32 -15.26 -11.38
CA LEU A 523 0.72 -14.50 -10.68
C LEU A 523 0.55 -12.98 -10.87
N ILE A 524 0.09 -12.54 -12.05
CA ILE A 524 -0.26 -11.13 -12.29
C ILE A 524 -1.44 -10.72 -11.41
N ARG A 525 -2.50 -11.54 -11.34
CA ARG A 525 -3.65 -11.29 -10.46
C ARG A 525 -3.26 -11.26 -8.99
N ASP A 526 -2.34 -12.13 -8.57
CA ASP A 526 -1.86 -12.16 -7.19
C ASP A 526 -1.15 -10.87 -6.77
N VAL A 527 -0.36 -10.26 -7.66
CA VAL A 527 0.45 -9.07 -7.37
C VAL A 527 -0.28 -7.76 -7.71
N ALA A 528 -1.02 -7.73 -8.82
CA ALA A 528 -1.46 -6.50 -9.47
C ALA A 528 -2.90 -6.59 -10.01
N ASN A 529 -3.78 -7.35 -9.35
CA ASN A 529 -5.20 -7.35 -9.71
C ASN A 529 -5.78 -5.93 -9.61
N ASP A 530 -6.24 -5.40 -10.75
CA ASP A 530 -6.90 -4.11 -10.86
C ASP A 530 -8.43 -4.24 -10.92
N ASN A 531 -8.97 -5.45 -10.92
CA ASN A 531 -10.40 -5.70 -11.02
C ASN A 531 -11.05 -5.81 -9.63
N ALA A 532 -11.88 -4.82 -9.28
CA ALA A 532 -12.64 -4.80 -8.04
C ALA A 532 -13.69 -5.91 -7.91
N LEU A 533 -14.06 -6.57 -9.02
CA LEU A 533 -15.01 -7.68 -9.03
C LEU A 533 -14.32 -9.05 -8.84
N ASP A 534 -12.98 -9.12 -8.85
CA ASP A 534 -12.28 -10.37 -8.61
C ASP A 534 -12.33 -10.73 -7.13
N ALA A 535 -13.18 -11.69 -6.78
CA ALA A 535 -13.32 -12.19 -5.41
C ALA A 535 -12.23 -13.21 -5.02
N ALA A 536 -11.33 -13.58 -5.93
CA ALA A 536 -10.27 -14.56 -5.71
C ALA A 536 -8.90 -13.94 -5.37
N PHE A 537 -8.72 -12.63 -5.57
CA PHE A 537 -7.47 -11.93 -5.26
C PHE A 537 -7.75 -10.53 -4.72
N PRO A 538 -6.98 -10.03 -3.74
CA PRO A 538 -7.09 -8.63 -3.33
C PRO A 538 -6.69 -7.72 -4.49
N ARG A 539 -7.24 -6.50 -4.54
CA ARG A 539 -6.75 -5.49 -5.49
C ARG A 539 -5.38 -5.01 -5.05
N PHE A 540 -4.46 -4.85 -6.00
CA PHE A 540 -3.15 -4.22 -5.80
C PHE A 540 -2.43 -4.66 -4.52
N ARG A 541 -2.12 -5.96 -4.43
CA ARG A 541 -1.51 -6.56 -3.23
C ARG A 541 -0.28 -5.79 -2.76
#